data_AF-A0A9P7K7L0-F1
#
_entry.id   AF-A0A9P7K7L0-F1
#
_cell.length_a   1.000
_cell.length_b   1.000
_cell.length_c   1.000
_cell.angle_alpha   90.00
_cell.angle_beta   90.00
_cell.angle_gamma   90.00
#
_symmetry.space_group_name_H-M   'P 1'
#
loop_
_entity.id
_entity.type
_entity.pdbx_description
1 polymer ?
#
loop_
_entity_poly.entity_id
_entity_poly.type
_entity_poly.pdbx_seq_one_letter_code
_entity_poly.pdbx_strand_id
1 'polypeptide(L)'
;MANSPPDAGGLNALPVSEKTPYSAKEADHDSNSVDVSKEKDFDTSVEADNADDEEEVTYLKGEPVVDSGRDVSRFVVDIRDDGDNALTFRSMVLGTVLAGLGAALCQIYLFKPVQMSVSTVFLLLVIYTFGNAWATFLPRKSWVEGTRFHGLGPVFHFINPGDFTLKEHVVSSLMASTAAGGSTAVLNFAVQRLYYNTHVEALTAVLATFSTGCFGYGLVGILRPLTVYPSEMVYWGNLPTVAVFQTLHFDSGANVKRVKLFWAAFTGMFVYEVIPAYIFPLLNGFNIFCLASQHASKKTIDVFTNLFGGADSNEGLGLFALSFDWQYIGSGSMSLPLIQQ
;
A
#
# COMPACT_ATOMS: atom_id res chain seq x y z
N MET A 1 -63.08 -21.73 1.96
CA MET A 1 -64.04 -20.63 1.70
C MET A 1 -63.29 -19.32 1.86
N ALA A 2 -63.40 -18.48 0.85
CA ALA A 2 -62.71 -17.21 0.69
C ALA A 2 -63.12 -16.17 1.75
N ASN A 3 -62.21 -15.24 2.07
CA ASN A 3 -62.41 -13.79 1.92
C ASN A 3 -61.23 -13.00 2.51
N SER A 4 -60.67 -12.10 1.70
CA SER A 4 -59.89 -10.92 2.10
C SER A 4 -60.83 -9.68 2.16
N PRO A 5 -60.35 -8.46 2.47
CA PRO A 5 -59.89 -7.92 3.76
C PRO A 5 -60.75 -6.69 4.20
N PRO A 6 -60.34 -5.93 5.23
CA PRO A 6 -60.26 -4.47 4.99
C PRO A 6 -58.97 -3.82 5.53
N ASP A 7 -58.69 -2.65 4.94
CA ASP A 7 -57.50 -1.82 5.04
C ASP A 7 -57.36 -0.97 6.32
N ALA A 8 -56.13 -0.48 6.49
CA ALA A 8 -55.70 0.85 6.96
C ALA A 8 -55.07 0.96 8.37
N GLY A 9 -53.77 1.28 8.39
CA GLY A 9 -53.14 2.07 9.45
C GLY A 9 -51.66 1.76 9.73
N GLY A 10 -50.75 2.62 9.24
CA GLY A 10 -49.47 2.91 9.91
C GLY A 10 -48.19 2.33 9.30
N LEU A 11 -47.66 3.03 8.29
CA LEU A 11 -46.29 2.93 7.78
C LEU A 11 -45.26 3.47 8.79
N ASN A 12 -44.11 2.81 8.92
CA ASN A 12 -42.80 3.41 9.18
C ASN A 12 -41.71 2.44 8.69
N ALA A 13 -41.46 2.49 7.38
CA ALA A 13 -40.32 1.84 6.75
C ALA A 13 -39.25 2.91 6.42
N LEU A 14 -38.01 2.54 6.72
CA LEU A 14 -36.78 3.30 6.56
C LEU A 14 -36.62 3.85 5.13
N PRO A 15 -36.11 5.08 4.93
CA PRO A 15 -35.94 5.62 3.58
C PRO A 15 -34.74 4.96 2.88
N VAL A 16 -35.06 4.27 1.79
CA VAL A 16 -34.14 3.91 0.70
C VAL A 16 -33.76 5.22 -0.01
N SER A 17 -32.47 5.56 -0.05
CA SER A 17 -31.97 6.71 -0.81
C SER A 17 -32.04 6.38 -2.30
N GLU A 18 -32.98 7.04 -2.98
CA GLU A 18 -33.23 6.96 -4.41
C GLU A 18 -32.23 7.84 -5.16
N LYS A 19 -31.55 7.24 -6.15
CA LYS A 19 -30.68 7.94 -7.10
C LYS A 19 -31.51 8.87 -7.96
N THR A 20 -31.21 10.16 -7.99
CA THR A 20 -31.76 11.08 -8.99
C THR A 20 -30.73 11.46 -10.08
N PRO A 21 -31.15 11.65 -11.34
CA PRO A 21 -30.26 11.80 -12.48
C PRO A 21 -29.95 13.28 -12.80
N TYR A 22 -28.74 13.52 -13.30
CA TYR A 22 -28.31 14.80 -13.86
C TYR A 22 -29.21 15.25 -15.02
N SER A 23 -29.69 16.50 -14.97
CA SER A 23 -30.32 17.21 -16.10
C SER A 23 -29.55 18.50 -16.37
N ALA A 24 -29.02 18.60 -17.59
CA ALA A 24 -28.37 19.79 -18.12
C ALA A 24 -29.40 20.89 -18.40
N LYS A 25 -29.05 22.16 -18.12
CA LYS A 25 -29.73 23.33 -18.67
C LYS A 25 -28.74 24.35 -19.20
N GLU A 26 -29.07 24.81 -20.39
CA GLU A 26 -28.39 25.79 -21.24
C GLU A 26 -28.41 27.21 -20.65
N ALA A 27 -27.46 28.01 -21.15
CA ALA A 27 -27.21 29.41 -20.80
C ALA A 27 -28.32 30.37 -21.28
N ASP A 28 -28.50 31.49 -20.58
CA ASP A 28 -28.72 32.80 -21.23
C ASP A 28 -28.52 34.02 -20.31
N HIS A 29 -28.33 35.14 -21.00
CA HIS A 29 -27.81 36.49 -20.72
C HIS A 29 -28.37 37.35 -19.55
N ASP A 30 -27.54 38.35 -19.17
CA ASP A 30 -27.82 39.78 -18.90
C ASP A 30 -27.87 40.41 -17.47
N SER A 31 -26.82 41.20 -17.20
CA SER A 31 -26.80 42.65 -16.85
C SER A 31 -27.13 43.21 -15.44
N ASN A 32 -26.12 43.91 -14.90
CA ASN A 32 -26.06 45.25 -14.29
C ASN A 32 -26.62 45.65 -12.89
N SER A 33 -25.76 46.46 -12.21
CA SER A 33 -25.95 47.50 -11.17
C SER A 33 -26.31 47.06 -9.74
N VAL A 34 -25.53 47.27 -8.65
CA VAL A 34 -24.80 48.43 -8.02
C VAL A 34 -25.61 49.10 -6.88
N ASP A 35 -24.90 49.35 -5.75
CA ASP A 35 -25.14 50.27 -4.60
C ASP A 35 -26.02 49.78 -3.41
N VAL A 36 -25.75 50.04 -2.11
CA VAL A 36 -24.61 50.61 -1.35
C VAL A 36 -24.91 50.45 0.18
N SER A 37 -23.88 50.07 0.95
CA SER A 37 -23.52 50.51 2.32
C SER A 37 -24.39 50.31 3.59
N LYS A 38 -23.69 49.73 4.58
CA LYS A 38 -23.58 50.05 6.04
C LYS A 38 -24.67 49.59 7.01
N GLU A 39 -24.28 48.76 7.98
CA GLU A 39 -23.88 49.21 9.33
C GLU A 39 -23.13 48.08 10.09
N LYS A 40 -22.11 48.48 10.84
CA LYS A 40 -21.29 47.63 11.72
C LYS A 40 -21.76 47.90 13.15
N ASP A 41 -22.31 46.91 13.83
CA ASP A 41 -22.36 46.87 15.29
C ASP A 41 -21.50 45.72 15.79
N PHE A 42 -20.66 46.04 16.76
CA PHE A 42 -19.61 45.22 17.33
C PHE A 42 -20.18 44.50 18.55
N ASP A 43 -20.37 43.18 18.46
CA ASP A 43 -20.53 42.36 19.65
C ASP A 43 -19.72 41.06 19.53
N THR A 44 -19.02 40.75 20.61
CA THR A 44 -17.93 39.78 20.65
C THR A 44 -18.46 38.37 20.88
N SER A 45 -18.38 37.50 19.86
CA SER A 45 -18.45 36.05 20.04
C SER A 45 -17.56 35.36 19.03
N VAL A 46 -16.54 34.65 19.55
CA VAL A 46 -15.60 33.73 18.91
C VAL A 46 -16.03 33.26 17.51
N GLU A 47 -15.51 33.92 16.47
CA GLU A 47 -15.62 33.44 15.10
C GLU A 47 -14.56 32.35 14.88
N ALA A 48 -15.04 31.16 14.54
CA ALA A 48 -14.26 30.18 13.81
C ALA A 48 -13.77 30.84 12.51
N ASP A 49 -12.49 30.63 12.17
CA ASP A 49 -11.92 30.96 10.86
C ASP A 49 -12.69 30.20 9.76
N ASN A 50 -13.81 30.76 9.33
CA ASN A 50 -14.40 30.52 8.03
C ASN A 50 -13.77 31.55 7.08
N ALA A 51 -12.53 31.29 6.69
CA ALA A 51 -11.98 31.85 5.46
C ALA A 51 -12.43 30.94 4.32
N ASP A 52 -13.63 31.23 3.81
CA ASP A 52 -14.12 30.79 2.52
C ASP A 52 -13.31 31.49 1.42
N ASP A 53 -12.11 30.99 1.15
CA ASP A 53 -11.51 31.09 -0.19
C ASP A 53 -11.87 29.77 -0.90
N GLU A 54 -13.03 29.76 -1.58
CA GLU A 54 -13.37 28.72 -2.53
C GLU A 54 -12.39 28.78 -3.71
N GLU A 55 -11.23 28.12 -3.59
CA GLU A 55 -10.51 27.68 -4.78
C GLU A 55 -11.43 26.74 -5.55
N GLU A 56 -11.97 27.25 -6.65
CA GLU A 56 -12.90 26.55 -7.53
C GLU A 56 -12.22 25.29 -8.08
N VAL A 57 -12.65 24.12 -7.59
CA VAL A 57 -12.13 22.82 -8.04
C VAL A 57 -12.34 22.72 -9.54
N THR A 58 -11.24 22.63 -10.31
CA THR A 58 -11.33 22.53 -11.76
C THR A 58 -11.85 21.15 -12.13
N TYR A 59 -12.97 21.06 -12.85
CA TYR A 59 -13.51 19.79 -13.34
C TYR A 59 -13.05 19.53 -14.78
N LEU A 60 -12.43 18.38 -15.02
CA LEU A 60 -12.10 17.88 -16.36
C LEU A 60 -13.00 16.68 -16.66
N LYS A 61 -13.84 16.78 -17.70
CA LYS A 61 -14.78 15.72 -18.11
C LYS A 61 -15.71 15.21 -16.99
N GLY A 62 -16.06 16.07 -16.04
CA GLY A 62 -16.94 15.72 -14.92
C GLY A 62 -16.25 15.07 -13.72
N GLU A 63 -14.92 14.90 -13.76
CA GLU A 63 -14.11 14.48 -12.61
C GLU A 63 -13.34 15.69 -12.05
N PRO A 64 -13.27 15.85 -10.72
CA PRO A 64 -12.48 16.93 -10.10
C PRO A 64 -10.99 16.68 -10.33
N VAL A 65 -10.26 17.70 -10.77
CA VAL A 65 -8.81 17.69 -10.84
C VAL A 65 -8.28 17.81 -9.42
N VAL A 66 -7.55 16.80 -8.98
CA VAL A 66 -6.95 16.75 -7.65
C VAL A 66 -5.56 17.38 -7.73
N ASP A 67 -5.43 18.62 -7.25
CA ASP A 67 -4.15 19.34 -7.25
C ASP A 67 -3.69 19.67 -5.82
N SER A 68 -4.63 20.03 -4.93
CA SER A 68 -4.33 20.38 -3.54
C SER A 68 -4.54 19.20 -2.57
N GLY A 69 -3.90 19.28 -1.39
CA GLY A 69 -4.16 18.34 -0.29
C GLY A 69 -5.60 18.36 0.22
N ARG A 70 -6.27 19.52 0.09
CA ARG A 70 -7.71 19.62 0.36
C ARG A 70 -8.54 18.77 -0.61
N ASP A 71 -8.20 18.76 -1.90
CA ASP A 71 -8.91 17.96 -2.91
C ASP A 71 -8.74 16.46 -2.66
N VAL A 72 -7.54 16.04 -2.26
CA VAL A 72 -7.28 14.64 -1.88
C VAL A 72 -8.20 14.21 -0.73
N SER A 73 -8.32 15.04 0.30
CA SER A 73 -9.19 14.73 1.44
C SER A 73 -10.69 14.72 1.09
N ARG A 74 -11.11 15.48 0.08
CA ARG A 74 -12.52 15.60 -0.34
C ARG A 74 -12.94 14.53 -1.34
N PHE A 75 -12.06 14.17 -2.27
CA PHE A 75 -12.43 13.36 -3.44
C PHE A 75 -11.72 12.00 -3.51
N VAL A 76 -10.56 11.84 -2.87
CA VAL A 76 -9.74 10.61 -3.00
C VAL A 76 -9.89 9.69 -1.80
N VAL A 77 -10.02 10.24 -0.59
CA VAL A 77 -10.05 9.46 0.65
C VAL A 77 -11.40 9.60 1.34
N ASP A 78 -12.07 8.48 1.59
CA ASP A 78 -13.25 8.42 2.46
C ASP A 78 -12.92 8.84 3.91
N ILE A 79 -13.72 9.76 4.47
CA ILE A 79 -13.59 10.33 5.82
C ILE A 79 -14.21 9.42 6.89
N ARG A 80 -14.87 8.33 6.48
CA ARG A 80 -15.55 7.40 7.39
C ARG A 80 -14.60 6.77 8.43
N ASP A 81 -14.93 6.94 9.71
CA ASP A 81 -14.31 6.21 10.82
C ASP A 81 -15.36 5.37 11.57
N ASP A 82 -15.22 4.05 11.49
CA ASP A 82 -16.13 3.08 12.12
C ASP A 82 -15.80 2.85 13.61
N GLY A 83 -14.76 3.48 14.17
CA GLY A 83 -14.42 3.38 15.59
C GLY A 83 -13.79 2.05 16.03
N ASP A 84 -13.49 1.14 15.08
CA ASP A 84 -12.92 -0.18 15.38
C ASP A 84 -11.52 -0.14 16.01
N ASN A 85 -11.15 -1.22 16.70
CA ASN A 85 -9.82 -1.38 17.28
C ASN A 85 -8.75 -1.65 16.20
N ALA A 86 -7.71 -0.81 16.14
CA ALA A 86 -6.63 -0.97 15.17
C ALA A 86 -5.55 -1.97 15.63
N LEU A 87 -5.22 -1.96 16.92
CA LEU A 87 -4.19 -2.80 17.54
C LEU A 87 -4.84 -4.01 18.22
N THR A 88 -4.87 -5.13 17.51
CA THR A 88 -5.35 -6.41 18.01
C THR A 88 -4.20 -7.42 18.04
N PHE A 89 -4.36 -8.51 18.77
CA PHE A 89 -3.37 -9.59 18.74
C PHE A 89 -3.16 -10.12 17.31
N ARG A 90 -4.25 -10.29 16.56
CA ARG A 90 -4.23 -10.70 15.15
C ARG A 90 -3.42 -9.74 14.29
N SER A 91 -3.64 -8.42 14.41
CA SER A 91 -2.91 -7.46 13.57
C SER A 91 -1.42 -7.42 13.88
N MET A 92 -1.06 -7.51 15.18
CA MET A 92 0.34 -7.62 15.61
C MET A 92 1.03 -8.88 15.11
N VAL A 93 0.36 -10.04 15.17
CA VAL A 93 0.94 -11.32 14.71
C VAL A 93 1.13 -11.32 13.19
N LEU A 94 0.09 -10.98 12.42
CA LEU A 94 0.18 -10.95 10.95
C LEU A 94 1.25 -9.96 10.48
N GLY A 95 1.28 -8.75 11.06
CA GLY A 95 2.28 -7.75 10.77
C GLY A 95 3.70 -8.22 11.11
N THR A 96 3.92 -8.82 12.28
CA THR A 96 5.26 -9.27 12.71
C THR A 96 5.78 -10.44 11.88
N VAL A 97 4.93 -11.40 11.53
CA VAL A 97 5.34 -12.57 10.73
C VAL A 97 5.76 -12.12 9.33
N LEU A 98 4.96 -11.27 8.68
CA LEU A 98 5.33 -10.76 7.35
C LEU A 98 6.47 -9.75 7.41
N ALA A 99 6.59 -8.97 8.49
CA ALA A 99 7.75 -8.11 8.73
C ALA A 99 9.04 -8.93 8.78
N GLY A 100 9.04 -10.05 9.50
CA GLY A 100 10.20 -10.95 9.58
C GLY A 100 10.57 -11.53 8.22
N LEU A 101 9.59 -11.97 7.44
CA LEU A 101 9.80 -12.46 6.07
C LEU A 101 10.37 -11.36 5.16
N GLY A 102 9.76 -10.18 5.15
CA GLY A 102 10.20 -9.04 4.34
C GLY A 102 11.60 -8.58 4.70
N ALA A 103 11.90 -8.46 5.99
CA ALA A 103 13.23 -8.08 6.48
C ALA A 103 14.29 -9.13 6.11
N ALA A 104 13.98 -10.42 6.24
CA ALA A 104 14.91 -11.49 5.86
C ALA A 104 15.23 -11.46 4.36
N LEU A 105 14.20 -11.31 3.51
CA LEU A 105 14.38 -11.20 2.06
C LEU A 105 15.22 -9.96 1.70
N CYS A 106 14.89 -8.80 2.26
CA CYS A 106 15.63 -7.56 2.02
C CYS A 106 17.12 -7.70 2.40
N GLN A 107 17.43 -8.29 3.55
CA GLN A 107 18.82 -8.48 3.98
C GLN A 107 19.60 -9.46 3.09
N ILE A 108 18.95 -10.49 2.55
CA ILE A 108 19.57 -11.39 1.57
C ILE A 108 19.88 -10.63 0.27
N TYR A 109 18.94 -9.83 -0.23
CA TYR A 109 19.11 -9.06 -1.47
C TYR A 109 20.11 -7.92 -1.33
N LEU A 110 20.31 -7.37 -0.12
CA LEU A 110 21.28 -6.31 0.13
C LEU A 110 22.72 -6.71 -0.23
N PHE A 111 23.06 -7.99 -0.08
CA PHE A 111 24.39 -8.53 -0.42
C PHE A 111 24.41 -9.21 -1.80
N LYS A 112 23.30 -9.18 -2.55
CA LYS A 112 23.26 -9.64 -3.92
C LYS A 112 23.58 -8.48 -4.88
N PRO A 113 24.15 -8.79 -6.06
CA PRO A 113 24.41 -7.77 -7.09
C PRO A 113 23.13 -7.06 -7.58
N VAL A 114 21.99 -7.76 -7.55
CA VAL A 114 20.67 -7.24 -7.92
C VAL A 114 19.83 -7.15 -6.65
N GLN A 115 19.46 -5.92 -6.30
CA GLN A 115 18.68 -5.65 -5.10
C GLN A 115 17.20 -5.58 -5.45
N MET A 116 16.39 -6.38 -4.78
CA MET A 116 14.93 -6.37 -4.92
C MET A 116 14.29 -6.15 -3.57
N SER A 117 13.21 -5.36 -3.55
CA SER A 117 12.40 -5.10 -2.36
C SER A 117 11.02 -5.73 -2.51
N VAL A 118 10.42 -6.07 -1.36
CA VAL A 118 9.05 -6.61 -1.34
C VAL A 118 8.07 -5.45 -1.45
N SER A 119 7.15 -5.52 -2.42
CA SER A 119 6.14 -4.48 -2.62
C SER A 119 5.14 -4.40 -1.45
N THR A 120 4.81 -3.17 -1.01
CA THR A 120 3.77 -2.90 -0.01
C THR A 120 2.40 -3.45 -0.45
N VAL A 121 2.09 -3.39 -1.76
CA VAL A 121 0.83 -3.90 -2.30
C VAL A 121 0.76 -5.43 -2.25
N PHE A 122 1.91 -6.10 -2.43
CA PHE A 122 1.97 -7.54 -2.23
C PHE A 122 1.69 -7.90 -0.76
N LEU A 123 2.36 -7.23 0.17
CA LEU A 123 2.20 -7.48 1.60
C LEU A 123 0.76 -7.26 2.07
N LEU A 124 0.11 -6.17 1.65
CA LEU A 124 -1.29 -5.91 2.03
C LEU A 124 -2.24 -6.99 1.46
N LEU A 125 -2.06 -7.43 0.21
CA LEU A 125 -2.96 -8.46 -0.37
C LEU A 125 -2.82 -9.79 0.35
N VAL A 126 -1.59 -10.17 0.71
CA VAL A 126 -1.32 -11.35 1.53
C VAL A 126 -1.99 -11.19 2.91
N ILE A 127 -1.78 -10.06 3.60
CA ILE A 127 -2.38 -9.81 4.91
C ILE A 127 -3.91 -9.84 4.85
N TYR A 128 -4.53 -9.28 3.81
CA TYR A 128 -5.97 -9.35 3.63
C TYR A 128 -6.48 -10.78 3.55
N THR A 129 -5.82 -11.62 2.75
CA THR A 129 -6.23 -13.01 2.55
C THR A 129 -6.07 -13.83 3.82
N PHE A 130 -4.94 -13.70 4.52
CA PHE A 130 -4.69 -14.40 5.78
C PHE A 130 -5.49 -13.82 6.94
N GLY A 131 -5.77 -12.51 6.96
CA GLY A 131 -6.61 -11.84 7.95
C GLY A 131 -8.06 -12.31 7.87
N ASN A 132 -8.62 -12.40 6.66
CA ASN A 132 -9.95 -12.96 6.43
C ASN A 132 -10.01 -14.46 6.72
N ALA A 133 -8.98 -15.22 6.34
CA ALA A 133 -8.87 -16.62 6.70
C ALA A 133 -8.82 -16.79 8.23
N TRP A 134 -8.04 -15.97 8.93
CA TRP A 134 -7.94 -15.97 10.38
C TRP A 134 -9.30 -15.66 11.03
N ALA A 135 -9.98 -14.62 10.56
CA ALA A 135 -11.31 -14.25 11.04
C ALA A 135 -12.34 -15.37 10.87
N THR A 136 -12.25 -16.15 9.79
CA THR A 136 -13.21 -17.18 9.42
C THR A 136 -12.93 -18.53 10.08
N PHE A 137 -11.67 -18.96 10.14
CA PHE A 137 -11.31 -20.31 10.58
C PHE A 137 -11.02 -20.42 12.09
N LEU A 138 -10.60 -19.35 12.77
CA LEU A 138 -10.32 -19.43 14.20
C LEU A 138 -11.58 -19.25 15.06
N PRO A 139 -11.66 -19.96 16.21
CA PRO A 139 -12.82 -19.90 17.08
C PRO A 139 -13.08 -18.49 17.60
N ARG A 140 -14.34 -18.07 17.49
CA ARG A 140 -14.84 -16.79 18.02
C ARG A 140 -15.46 -16.99 19.39
N LYS A 141 -15.54 -15.92 20.18
CA LYS A 141 -16.24 -15.91 21.48
C LYS A 141 -17.64 -16.50 21.40
N SER A 142 -18.39 -16.17 20.34
CA SER A 142 -19.75 -16.65 20.09
C SER A 142 -19.86 -18.17 19.91
N TRP A 143 -18.79 -18.87 19.53
CA TRP A 143 -18.80 -20.33 19.39
C TRP A 143 -18.76 -21.05 20.74
N VAL A 144 -18.33 -20.34 21.78
CA VAL A 144 -18.05 -20.89 23.10
C VAL A 144 -19.04 -20.35 24.14
N GLU A 145 -19.71 -19.24 23.86
CA GLU A 145 -20.87 -18.75 24.60
C GLU A 145 -21.98 -19.82 24.62
N GLY A 146 -22.25 -20.40 25.80
CA GLY A 146 -23.24 -21.47 25.99
C GLY A 146 -22.68 -22.89 26.08
N THR A 147 -21.36 -23.08 25.92
CA THR A 147 -20.71 -24.39 26.06
C THR A 147 -20.01 -24.55 27.43
N ARG A 148 -19.54 -25.77 27.75
CA ARG A 148 -18.71 -26.05 28.93
C ARG A 148 -17.41 -25.23 29.00
N PHE A 149 -16.99 -24.64 27.87
CA PHE A 149 -15.77 -23.86 27.76
C PHE A 149 -16.01 -22.34 27.85
N HIS A 150 -17.18 -21.88 28.33
CA HIS A 150 -17.50 -20.45 28.44
C HIS A 150 -16.40 -19.59 29.10
N GLY A 151 -15.66 -20.14 30.07
CA GLY A 151 -14.52 -19.47 30.70
C GLY A 151 -13.36 -19.12 29.76
N LEU A 152 -13.25 -19.77 28.60
CA LEU A 152 -12.28 -19.46 27.55
C LEU A 152 -12.76 -18.37 26.57
N GLY A 153 -14.00 -17.90 26.69
CA GLY A 153 -14.57 -16.85 25.85
C GLY A 153 -13.69 -15.59 25.72
N PRO A 154 -13.13 -15.04 26.81
CA PRO A 154 -12.23 -13.89 26.74
C PRO A 154 -10.93 -14.18 25.97
N VAL A 155 -10.39 -15.40 26.07
CA VAL A 155 -9.17 -15.80 25.36
C VAL A 155 -9.44 -15.89 23.85
N PHE A 156 -10.57 -16.48 23.46
CA PHE A 156 -10.96 -16.53 22.05
C PHE A 156 -11.28 -15.15 21.49
N HIS A 157 -11.84 -14.24 22.29
CA HIS A 157 -12.03 -12.85 21.87
C HIS A 157 -10.70 -12.12 21.68
N PHE A 158 -9.69 -12.38 22.53
CA PHE A 158 -8.36 -11.81 22.35
C PHE A 158 -7.67 -12.33 21.07
N ILE A 159 -7.80 -13.63 20.77
CA ILE A 159 -7.18 -14.26 19.58
C ILE A 159 -7.94 -13.90 18.29
N ASN A 160 -9.26 -13.88 18.36
CA ASN A 160 -10.15 -13.55 17.23
C ASN A 160 -11.24 -12.57 17.70
N PRO A 161 -10.99 -11.25 17.60
CA PRO A 161 -11.95 -10.24 18.07
C PRO A 161 -13.23 -10.20 17.23
N GLY A 162 -13.20 -10.70 15.99
CA GLY A 162 -14.35 -10.70 15.08
C GLY A 162 -13.92 -10.69 13.62
N ASP A 163 -14.73 -10.05 12.79
CA ASP A 163 -14.41 -9.86 11.37
C ASP A 163 -13.12 -9.05 11.19
N PHE A 164 -12.46 -9.22 10.05
CA PHE A 164 -11.19 -8.55 9.79
C PHE A 164 -11.44 -7.11 9.36
N THR A 165 -11.06 -6.16 10.20
CA THR A 165 -11.38 -4.74 10.00
C THR A 165 -10.35 -4.03 9.12
N LEU A 166 -10.75 -2.90 8.53
CA LEU A 166 -9.87 -2.00 7.77
C LEU A 166 -8.65 -1.56 8.60
N LYS A 167 -8.86 -1.20 9.88
CA LYS A 167 -7.79 -0.69 10.75
C LYS A 167 -6.76 -1.76 11.11
N GLU A 168 -7.21 -2.97 11.44
CA GLU A 168 -6.30 -4.11 11.68
C GLU A 168 -5.46 -4.40 10.44
N HIS A 169 -6.08 -4.33 9.25
CA HIS A 169 -5.40 -4.52 7.98
C HIS A 169 -4.31 -3.47 7.73
N VAL A 170 -4.63 -2.19 7.94
CA VAL A 170 -3.69 -1.07 7.76
C VAL A 170 -2.52 -1.19 8.74
N VAL A 171 -2.77 -1.45 10.03
CA VAL A 171 -1.70 -1.57 11.05
C VAL A 171 -0.78 -2.75 10.74
N SER A 172 -1.34 -3.92 10.40
CA SER A 172 -0.55 -5.10 10.04
C SER A 172 0.34 -4.81 8.83
N SER A 173 -0.21 -4.14 7.82
CA SER A 173 0.50 -3.82 6.58
C SER A 173 1.60 -2.79 6.81
N LEU A 174 1.36 -1.79 7.66
CA LEU A 174 2.35 -0.79 8.05
C LEU A 174 3.52 -1.43 8.79
N MET A 175 3.25 -2.35 9.73
CA MET A 175 4.29 -3.11 10.42
C MET A 175 5.13 -3.93 9.44
N ALA A 176 4.47 -4.63 8.50
CA ALA A 176 5.15 -5.48 7.52
C ALA A 176 5.99 -4.68 6.51
N SER A 177 5.43 -3.61 5.94
CA SER A 177 6.10 -2.81 4.91
C SER A 177 7.30 -2.05 5.46
N THR A 178 7.18 -1.53 6.67
CA THR A 178 8.26 -0.78 7.32
C THR A 178 9.47 -1.67 7.60
N ALA A 179 9.26 -2.92 8.00
CA ALA A 179 10.34 -3.88 8.21
C ALA A 179 10.95 -4.40 6.90
N ALA A 180 10.18 -4.45 5.81
CA ALA A 180 10.63 -4.93 4.51
C ALA A 180 11.70 -4.03 3.87
N GLY A 181 11.90 -2.81 4.35
CA GLY A 181 12.98 -1.91 3.92
C GLY A 181 14.37 -2.28 4.47
N GLY A 182 14.46 -3.22 5.40
CA GLY A 182 15.72 -3.60 6.04
C GLY A 182 16.35 -2.47 6.88
N SER A 183 17.56 -2.71 7.39
CA SER A 183 18.32 -1.70 8.14
C SER A 183 19.67 -1.48 7.49
N THR A 184 19.93 -0.23 7.10
CA THR A 184 21.22 0.20 6.52
C THR A 184 22.36 0.14 7.53
N ALA A 185 22.05 0.13 8.83
CA ALA A 185 23.05 -0.03 9.89
C ALA A 185 23.87 -1.33 9.75
N VAL A 186 23.29 -2.37 9.13
CA VAL A 186 23.98 -3.65 8.87
C VAL A 186 25.21 -3.47 7.97
N LEU A 187 25.18 -2.51 7.03
CA LEU A 187 26.32 -2.23 6.14
C LEU A 187 27.55 -1.74 6.91
N ASN A 188 27.38 -0.97 7.98
CA ASN A 188 28.49 -0.50 8.80
C ASN A 188 29.24 -1.67 9.43
N PHE A 189 28.51 -2.66 9.96
CA PHE A 189 29.12 -3.86 10.52
C PHE A 189 29.78 -4.74 9.45
N ALA A 190 29.17 -4.82 8.26
CA ALA A 190 29.75 -5.54 7.13
C ALA A 190 31.09 -4.91 6.69
N VAL A 191 31.15 -3.58 6.58
CA VAL A 191 32.38 -2.85 6.23
C VAL A 191 33.47 -3.01 7.29
N GLN A 192 33.12 -2.92 8.58
CA GLN A 192 34.07 -3.15 9.69
C GLN A 192 34.69 -4.55 9.63
N ARG A 193 33.87 -5.56 9.33
CA ARG A 193 34.34 -6.93 9.18
C ARG A 193 35.19 -7.14 7.93
N LEU A 194 34.78 -6.58 6.80
CA LEU A 194 35.41 -6.82 5.49
C LEU A 194 36.73 -6.05 5.30
N TYR A 195 36.77 -4.78 5.70
CA TYR A 195 37.91 -3.89 5.42
C TYR A 195 38.80 -3.63 6.63
N TYR A 196 38.25 -3.66 7.84
CA TYR A 196 38.98 -3.31 9.07
C TYR A 196 39.32 -4.52 9.95
N ASN A 197 38.88 -5.72 9.55
CA ASN A 197 39.07 -6.97 10.29
C ASN A 197 38.62 -6.89 11.76
N THR A 198 37.61 -6.05 12.03
CA THR A 198 37.03 -5.86 13.36
C THR A 198 35.82 -6.78 13.50
N HIS A 199 35.87 -7.70 14.46
CA HIS A 199 34.77 -8.60 14.76
C HIS A 199 33.83 -7.97 15.78
N VAL A 200 32.64 -7.57 15.32
CA VAL A 200 31.55 -7.15 16.19
C VAL A 200 30.75 -8.37 16.62
N GLU A 201 30.52 -8.52 17.92
CA GLU A 201 29.67 -9.59 18.44
C GLU A 201 28.23 -9.46 17.92
N ALA A 202 27.59 -10.58 17.63
CA ALA A 202 26.24 -10.61 17.06
C ALA A 202 25.22 -9.88 17.93
N LEU A 203 25.32 -10.02 19.26
CA LEU A 203 24.43 -9.34 20.20
C LEU A 203 24.59 -7.82 20.11
N THR A 204 25.83 -7.33 20.04
CA THR A 204 26.13 -5.91 19.89
C THR A 204 25.57 -5.36 18.58
N ALA A 205 25.72 -6.09 17.47
CA ALA A 205 25.14 -5.69 16.19
C ALA A 205 23.60 -5.60 16.26
N VAL A 206 22.93 -6.61 16.84
CA VAL A 206 21.47 -6.62 16.98
C VAL A 206 20.97 -5.47 17.87
N LEU A 207 21.58 -5.27 19.04
CA LEU A 207 21.18 -4.20 19.97
C LEU A 207 21.47 -2.82 19.40
N ALA A 208 22.60 -2.64 18.69
CA ALA A 208 22.93 -1.39 18.03
C ALA A 208 21.95 -1.10 16.89
N THR A 209 21.63 -2.08 16.03
CA THR A 209 20.61 -1.92 14.98
C THR A 209 19.25 -1.57 15.59
N PHE A 210 18.84 -2.25 16.65
CA PHE A 210 17.59 -1.95 17.36
C PHE A 210 17.59 -0.51 17.91
N SER A 211 18.67 -0.10 18.59
CA SER A 211 18.82 1.26 19.13
C SER A 211 18.73 2.33 18.03
N THR A 212 19.38 2.11 16.87
CA THR A 212 19.31 3.06 15.74
C THR A 212 17.89 3.17 15.18
N GLY A 213 17.16 2.05 15.09
CA GLY A 213 15.75 2.04 14.69
C GLY A 213 14.88 2.82 15.68
N CYS A 214 14.99 2.54 16.97
CA CYS A 214 14.24 3.26 18.01
C CYS A 214 14.52 4.77 18.01
N PHE A 215 15.78 5.16 17.84
CA PHE A 215 16.16 6.57 17.73
C PHE A 215 15.49 7.24 16.51
N GLY A 216 15.51 6.58 15.35
CA GLY A 216 14.85 7.06 14.14
C GLY A 216 13.35 7.26 14.31
N TYR A 217 12.63 6.27 14.84
CA TYR A 217 11.19 6.41 15.12
C TYR A 217 10.88 7.48 16.17
N GLY A 218 11.76 7.63 17.18
CA GLY A 218 11.65 8.70 18.18
C GLY A 218 11.73 10.08 17.54
N LEU A 219 12.68 10.29 16.62
CA LEU A 219 12.85 11.55 15.90
C LEU A 219 11.64 11.84 14.98
N VAL A 220 11.14 10.84 14.26
CA VAL A 220 9.92 10.97 13.45
C VAL A 220 8.71 11.34 14.31
N GLY A 221 8.59 10.77 15.50
CA GLY A 221 7.53 11.10 16.45
C GLY A 221 7.56 12.58 16.88
N ILE A 222 8.74 13.14 17.12
CA ILE A 222 8.92 14.56 17.46
C ILE A 222 8.56 15.47 16.27
N LEU A 223 8.92 15.06 15.05
CA LEU A 223 8.66 15.84 13.83
C LEU A 223 7.25 15.67 13.27
N ARG A 224 6.43 14.75 13.81
CA ARG A 224 5.05 14.49 13.37
C ARG A 224 4.19 15.75 13.20
N PRO A 225 4.22 16.76 14.10
CA PRO A 225 3.44 17.96 13.91
C PRO A 225 3.84 18.79 12.69
N LEU A 226 5.09 18.66 12.24
CA LEU A 226 5.60 19.35 11.06
C LEU A 226 5.37 18.55 9.78
N THR A 227 5.36 17.22 9.86
CA THR A 227 5.30 16.36 8.66
C THR A 227 3.92 15.81 8.36
N VAL A 228 3.01 15.69 9.34
CA VAL A 228 1.72 15.01 9.16
C VAL A 228 0.50 15.93 9.33
N TYR A 229 0.54 16.89 10.24
CA TYR A 229 -0.62 17.74 10.54
C TYR A 229 -0.89 18.90 9.56
N PRO A 230 0.11 19.50 8.89
CA PRO A 230 -0.18 20.56 7.92
C PRO A 230 -1.01 20.04 6.73
N SER A 231 -2.03 20.79 6.30
CA SER A 231 -2.90 20.45 5.17
C SER A 231 -2.17 20.27 3.84
N GLU A 232 -1.04 20.97 3.69
CA GLU A 232 -0.20 20.94 2.50
C GLU A 232 0.65 19.66 2.39
N MET A 233 0.79 18.89 3.48
CA MET A 233 1.60 17.67 3.50
C MET A 233 0.84 16.47 2.96
N VAL A 234 0.83 16.33 1.63
CA VAL A 234 0.23 15.19 0.94
C VAL A 234 1.27 14.14 0.60
N TYR A 235 1.03 12.92 1.07
CA TYR A 235 1.86 11.75 0.72
C TYR A 235 1.31 11.03 -0.51
N TRP A 236 1.55 11.60 -1.69
CA TRP A 236 1.05 11.08 -2.97
C TRP A 236 1.35 9.59 -3.21
N GLY A 237 2.55 9.13 -2.83
CA GLY A 237 2.94 7.72 -2.96
C GLY A 237 2.11 6.74 -2.11
N ASN A 238 1.42 7.23 -1.07
CA ASN A 238 0.59 6.40 -0.19
C ASN A 238 -0.85 6.30 -0.69
N LEU A 239 -1.33 7.22 -1.54
CA LEU A 239 -2.72 7.26 -2.00
C LEU A 239 -3.17 5.98 -2.72
N PRO A 240 -2.37 5.36 -3.62
CA PRO A 240 -2.75 4.09 -4.23
C PRO A 240 -2.98 2.99 -3.19
N THR A 241 -2.16 2.96 -2.13
CA THR A 241 -2.28 1.98 -1.04
C THR A 241 -3.58 2.21 -0.24
N VAL A 242 -3.92 3.47 0.05
CA VAL A 242 -5.18 3.85 0.73
C VAL A 242 -6.40 3.43 -0.11
N ALA A 243 -6.39 3.71 -1.41
CA ALA A 243 -7.48 3.34 -2.31
C ALA A 243 -7.67 1.80 -2.37
N VAL A 244 -6.57 1.04 -2.37
CA VAL A 244 -6.64 -0.43 -2.33
C VAL A 244 -7.24 -0.91 -1.01
N PHE A 245 -6.85 -0.34 0.13
CA PHE A 245 -7.45 -0.69 1.42
C PHE A 245 -8.95 -0.46 1.47
N GLN A 246 -9.41 0.72 1.04
CA GLN A 246 -10.83 1.05 0.98
C GLN A 246 -11.58 0.11 0.05
N THR A 247 -11.03 -0.15 -1.14
CA THR A 247 -11.70 -1.05 -2.09
C THR A 247 -11.82 -2.47 -1.54
N LEU A 248 -10.78 -2.98 -0.88
CA LEU A 248 -10.76 -4.33 -0.30
C LEU A 248 -11.79 -4.52 0.82
N HIS A 249 -12.14 -3.47 1.55
CA HIS A 249 -13.06 -3.55 2.68
C HIS A 249 -14.48 -3.05 2.36
N PHE A 250 -14.67 -2.17 1.38
CA PHE A 250 -15.98 -1.62 1.04
C PHE A 250 -16.70 -2.38 -0.08
N ASP A 251 -15.99 -3.00 -1.03
CA ASP A 251 -16.60 -3.72 -2.16
C ASP A 251 -16.33 -5.23 -2.12
N SER A 252 -16.87 -5.91 -1.10
CA SER A 252 -16.64 -7.34 -0.86
C SER A 252 -16.96 -8.24 -2.07
N GLY A 253 -17.96 -7.87 -2.89
CA GLY A 253 -18.37 -8.64 -4.06
C GLY A 253 -17.35 -8.60 -5.22
N ALA A 254 -16.84 -7.42 -5.56
CA ALA A 254 -15.83 -7.29 -6.63
C ALA A 254 -14.46 -7.84 -6.20
N ASN A 255 -14.17 -7.83 -4.91
CA ASN A 255 -12.87 -8.26 -4.37
C ASN A 255 -12.58 -9.74 -4.58
N VAL A 256 -13.61 -10.60 -4.58
CA VAL A 256 -13.40 -12.05 -4.79
C VAL A 256 -12.69 -12.33 -6.12
N LYS A 257 -13.06 -11.64 -7.20
CA LYS A 257 -12.41 -11.82 -8.51
C LYS A 257 -10.97 -11.32 -8.50
N ARG A 258 -10.72 -10.17 -7.84
CA ARG A 258 -9.39 -9.55 -7.74
C ARG A 258 -8.43 -10.40 -6.92
N VAL A 259 -8.87 -10.92 -5.79
CA VAL A 259 -8.09 -11.82 -4.94
C VAL A 259 -7.82 -13.17 -5.62
N LYS A 260 -8.80 -13.71 -6.37
CA LYS A 260 -8.58 -14.92 -7.20
C LYS A 260 -7.53 -14.70 -8.27
N LEU A 261 -7.58 -13.55 -8.98
CA LEU A 261 -6.58 -13.18 -9.97
C LEU A 261 -5.20 -13.04 -9.32
N PHE A 262 -5.11 -12.40 -8.16
CA PHE A 262 -3.86 -12.29 -7.40
C PHE A 262 -3.25 -13.66 -7.10
N TRP A 263 -4.02 -14.59 -6.52
CA TRP A 263 -3.49 -15.92 -6.19
C TRP A 263 -3.17 -16.77 -7.43
N ALA A 264 -3.94 -16.63 -8.51
CA ALA A 264 -3.64 -17.29 -9.78
C ALA A 264 -2.32 -16.78 -10.38
N ALA A 265 -2.13 -15.45 -10.41
CA ALA A 265 -0.90 -14.83 -10.89
C ALA A 265 0.28 -15.16 -9.98
N PHE A 266 0.12 -15.08 -8.66
CA PHE A 266 1.14 -15.44 -7.67
C PHE A 266 1.62 -16.87 -7.85
N THR A 267 0.69 -17.82 -7.99
CA THR A 267 1.03 -19.23 -8.20
C THR A 267 1.69 -19.45 -9.56
N GLY A 268 1.19 -18.78 -10.61
CA GLY A 268 1.79 -18.83 -11.94
C GLY A 268 3.23 -18.33 -11.95
N MET A 269 3.49 -17.18 -11.31
CA MET A 269 4.84 -16.62 -11.16
C MET A 269 5.73 -17.53 -10.32
N PHE A 270 5.24 -18.07 -9.20
CA PHE A 270 6.00 -19.00 -8.37
C PHE A 270 6.44 -20.26 -9.12
N VAL A 271 5.56 -20.84 -9.95
CA VAL A 271 5.90 -22.01 -10.77
C VAL A 271 6.84 -21.62 -11.91
N TYR A 272 6.59 -20.47 -12.54
CA TYR A 272 7.43 -20.00 -13.65
C TYR A 272 8.86 -19.72 -13.20
N GLU A 273 9.07 -19.14 -12.01
CA GLU A 273 10.37 -18.75 -11.47
C GLU A 273 11.40 -19.90 -11.41
N VAL A 274 10.94 -21.15 -11.29
CA VAL A 274 11.81 -22.33 -11.32
C VAL A 274 12.54 -22.47 -12.68
N ILE A 275 11.92 -22.00 -13.76
CA ILE A 275 12.44 -22.08 -15.12
C ILE A 275 13.66 -21.15 -15.32
N PRO A 276 13.55 -19.82 -15.17
CA PRO A 276 14.71 -18.92 -15.27
C PRO A 276 15.74 -19.18 -14.16
N ALA A 277 15.32 -19.59 -12.96
CA ALA A 277 16.28 -19.83 -11.87
C ALA A 277 17.16 -21.08 -12.06
N TYR A 278 16.62 -22.18 -12.58
CA TYR A 278 17.34 -23.48 -12.57
C TYR A 278 17.34 -24.23 -13.90
N ILE A 279 16.25 -24.18 -14.67
CA ILE A 279 16.12 -25.01 -15.88
C ILE A 279 16.79 -24.35 -17.08
N PHE A 280 16.58 -23.04 -17.25
CA PHE A 280 17.14 -22.27 -18.36
C PHE A 280 17.54 -20.84 -17.94
N PRO A 281 18.69 -20.70 -17.26
CA PRO A 281 19.18 -19.40 -16.77
C PRO A 281 19.46 -18.33 -17.83
N LEU A 282 19.55 -18.73 -19.10
CA LEU A 282 19.68 -17.79 -20.22
C LEU A 282 18.46 -16.85 -20.35
N LEU A 283 17.33 -17.20 -19.75
CA LEU A 283 16.14 -16.34 -19.69
C LEU A 283 16.33 -15.08 -18.83
N ASN A 284 17.31 -15.07 -17.91
CA ASN A 284 17.56 -13.91 -17.04
C ASN A 284 18.09 -12.71 -17.82
N GLY A 285 18.83 -12.95 -18.92
CA GLY A 285 19.43 -11.91 -19.75
C GLY A 285 19.62 -12.39 -21.18
N PHE A 286 18.57 -12.27 -21.98
CA PHE A 286 18.57 -12.58 -23.40
C PHE A 286 18.99 -11.35 -24.22
N ASN A 287 20.14 -11.43 -24.89
CA ASN A 287 20.57 -10.39 -25.81
C ASN A 287 21.00 -10.99 -27.17
N ILE A 288 20.24 -10.67 -28.22
CA ILE A 288 20.45 -11.17 -29.58
C ILE A 288 21.86 -10.85 -30.08
N PHE A 289 22.39 -9.66 -29.77
CA PHE A 289 23.72 -9.25 -30.24
C PHE A 289 24.83 -10.07 -29.56
N CYS A 290 24.71 -10.31 -28.25
CA CYS A 290 25.67 -11.13 -27.50
C CYS A 290 25.62 -12.60 -27.96
N LEU A 291 24.43 -13.14 -28.21
CA LEU A 291 24.23 -14.49 -28.76
C LEU A 291 24.78 -14.63 -30.17
N ALA A 292 24.58 -13.64 -31.04
CA ALA A 292 25.11 -13.64 -32.40
C ALA A 292 26.64 -13.50 -32.44
N SER A 293 27.24 -12.80 -31.47
CA SER A 293 28.70 -12.58 -31.42
C SER A 293 29.53 -13.78 -30.94
N GLN A 294 28.91 -14.90 -30.54
CA GLN A 294 29.61 -16.06 -29.95
C GLN A 294 30.73 -16.64 -30.83
N HIS A 295 30.62 -16.52 -32.16
CA HIS A 295 31.60 -17.03 -33.14
C HIS A 295 32.47 -15.92 -33.75
N ALA A 296 32.38 -14.68 -33.26
CA ALA A 296 33.12 -13.55 -33.79
C ALA A 296 34.56 -13.48 -33.22
N SER A 297 35.36 -12.55 -33.75
CA SER A 297 36.68 -12.24 -33.21
C SER A 297 36.57 -11.69 -31.78
N LYS A 298 37.54 -12.01 -30.91
CA LYS A 298 37.57 -11.57 -29.50
C LYS A 298 37.36 -10.06 -29.34
N LYS A 299 37.94 -9.26 -30.23
CA LYS A 299 37.80 -7.79 -30.22
C LYS A 299 36.34 -7.33 -30.44
N THR A 300 35.60 -8.05 -31.28
CA THR A 300 34.17 -7.78 -31.53
C THR A 300 33.33 -8.21 -30.35
N ILE A 301 33.65 -9.36 -29.74
CA ILE A 301 32.98 -9.84 -28.52
C ILE A 301 33.13 -8.80 -27.41
N ASP A 302 34.33 -8.29 -27.15
CA ASP A 302 34.55 -7.29 -26.09
C ASP A 302 33.74 -6.00 -26.32
N VAL A 303 33.69 -5.50 -27.57
CA VAL A 303 32.90 -4.32 -27.91
C VAL A 303 31.40 -4.58 -27.73
N PHE A 304 30.94 -5.76 -28.15
CA PHE A 304 29.54 -6.15 -28.02
C PHE A 304 29.15 -6.35 -26.55
N THR A 305 29.97 -7.01 -25.75
CA THR A 305 29.73 -7.19 -24.31
C THR A 305 29.70 -5.84 -23.58
N ASN A 306 30.61 -4.91 -23.88
CA ASN A 306 30.58 -3.60 -23.22
C ASN A 306 29.31 -2.79 -23.56
N LEU A 307 28.79 -2.89 -24.79
CA LEU A 307 27.60 -2.15 -25.24
C LEU A 307 26.27 -2.84 -24.89
N PHE A 308 26.21 -4.16 -25.09
CA PHE A 308 24.98 -4.95 -25.05
C PHE A 308 24.97 -5.96 -23.88
N GLY A 309 26.14 -6.30 -23.33
CA GLY A 309 26.25 -7.11 -22.11
C GLY A 309 25.65 -6.37 -20.92
N GLY A 310 24.83 -7.06 -20.15
CA GLY A 310 24.15 -6.50 -18.98
C GLY A 310 23.32 -7.54 -18.23
N ALA A 311 23.51 -8.83 -18.55
CA ALA A 311 22.86 -9.94 -17.86
C ALA A 311 23.49 -10.14 -16.47
N ASP A 312 24.81 -9.99 -16.38
CA ASP A 312 25.56 -9.99 -15.13
C ASP A 312 25.97 -8.57 -14.72
N SER A 313 26.08 -8.36 -13.40
CA SER A 313 26.43 -7.07 -12.84
C SER A 313 27.86 -6.66 -13.20
N ASN A 314 28.04 -5.39 -13.57
CA ASN A 314 29.32 -4.81 -14.02
C ASN A 314 29.90 -5.37 -15.33
N GLU A 315 29.11 -6.01 -16.20
CA GLU A 315 29.63 -6.53 -17.49
C GLU A 315 29.42 -5.61 -18.70
N GLY A 316 28.51 -4.63 -18.65
CA GLY A 316 28.29 -3.69 -19.75
C GLY A 316 27.05 -2.80 -19.57
N LEU A 317 26.68 -2.06 -20.64
CA LEU A 317 25.58 -1.09 -20.63
C LEU A 317 24.17 -1.72 -20.76
N GLY A 318 24.05 -2.99 -21.15
CA GLY A 318 22.76 -3.69 -21.23
C GLY A 318 21.82 -3.22 -22.34
N LEU A 319 22.30 -2.57 -23.41
CA LEU A 319 21.45 -2.14 -24.52
C LEU A 319 20.73 -3.33 -25.17
N PHE A 320 19.43 -3.21 -25.40
CA PHE A 320 18.57 -4.28 -25.95
C PHE A 320 18.65 -5.62 -25.19
N ALA A 321 19.05 -5.61 -23.91
CA ALA A 321 18.92 -6.77 -23.05
C ALA A 321 17.44 -6.99 -22.72
N LEU A 322 16.91 -8.14 -23.11
CA LEU A 322 15.57 -8.58 -22.72
C LEU A 322 15.72 -9.58 -21.58
N SER A 323 14.98 -9.38 -20.49
CA SER A 323 14.85 -10.40 -19.46
C SER A 323 13.46 -11.02 -19.54
N PHE A 324 13.39 -12.32 -19.37
CA PHE A 324 12.13 -13.04 -19.18
C PHE A 324 11.93 -13.46 -17.71
N ASP A 325 12.86 -13.08 -16.83
CA ASP A 325 12.76 -13.30 -15.40
C ASP A 325 12.04 -12.11 -14.74
N TRP A 326 10.95 -12.41 -14.02
CA TRP A 326 10.13 -11.42 -13.32
C TRP A 326 10.91 -10.68 -12.23
N GLN A 327 11.99 -11.25 -11.70
CA GLN A 327 12.87 -10.56 -10.77
C GLN A 327 13.57 -9.36 -11.42
N TYR A 328 13.80 -9.37 -12.73
CA TYR A 328 14.49 -8.30 -13.45
C TYR A 328 13.52 -7.38 -14.22
N ILE A 329 12.28 -7.82 -14.42
CA ILE A 329 11.22 -7.02 -15.04
C ILE A 329 10.52 -6.18 -13.95
N GLY A 330 11.01 -4.96 -13.73
CA GLY A 330 10.43 -4.01 -12.77
C GLY A 330 9.37 -3.08 -13.35
N SER A 331 8.47 -2.56 -12.50
CA SER A 331 7.45 -1.59 -12.91
C SER A 331 7.84 -0.11 -12.68
N GLY A 332 8.92 0.16 -11.94
CA GLY A 332 9.30 1.52 -11.52
C GLY A 332 9.44 2.50 -12.68
N SER A 333 10.11 2.06 -13.75
CA SER A 333 10.31 2.82 -14.99
C SER A 333 9.07 2.90 -15.89
N MET A 334 7.96 2.24 -15.53
CA MET A 334 6.67 2.39 -16.21
C MET A 334 5.68 3.21 -15.39
N SER A 335 5.84 3.25 -14.06
CA SER A 335 4.92 3.91 -13.14
C SER A 335 5.22 5.39 -12.89
N LEU A 336 6.46 5.83 -13.09
CA LEU A 336 6.84 7.23 -12.92
C LEU A 336 6.89 7.94 -14.29
N PRO A 337 6.32 9.16 -14.42
CA PRO A 337 6.50 9.96 -15.62
C PRO A 337 7.99 10.25 -15.82
N LEU A 338 8.44 10.43 -17.07
CA LEU A 338 9.85 10.57 -17.43
C LEU A 338 10.61 11.69 -16.67
N ILE A 339 9.87 12.68 -16.15
CA ILE A 339 10.40 13.80 -15.35
C ILE A 339 10.74 13.38 -13.90
N GLN A 340 10.15 12.31 -13.40
CA GLN A 340 10.30 11.79 -12.04
C GLN A 340 11.11 10.49 -11.96
N GLN A 341 11.59 9.98 -13.10
CA GLN A 341 12.47 8.81 -13.19
C GLN A 341 13.93 9.18 -12.94
#